data_AF-A0A654APW7-F1
#
_entry.id   AF-A0A654APW7-F1
#
_cell.length_a   1.000
_cell.length_b   1.000
_cell.length_c   1.000
_cell.angle_alpha   90.00
_cell.angle_beta   90.00
_cell.angle_gamma   90.00
#
_symmetry.space_group_name_H-M   'P 1'
#
loop_
_entity.id
_entity.type
_entity.pdbx_description
1 polymer ?
#
loop_
_entity_poly.entity_id
_entity_poly.type
_entity_poly.pdbx_seq_one_letter_code
_entity_poly.pdbx_strand_id
1 'polypeptide(L)'
;MTSEDPIKPDAFAALKERFGQQSRKAQAYYTVMHEVRAIVGNDDAASAWMNEAQGALGGKSAAEAVGEGREDEVLAFVRSLKK
;
A
#
# COMPACT_ATOMS: atom_id res chain seq x y z
N MET A 1 -17.13 -38.10 0.41
CA MET A 1 -17.56 -36.76 -0.02
C MET A 1 -17.38 -35.86 1.16
N THR A 2 -16.41 -34.95 1.10
CA THR A 2 -16.09 -34.02 2.19
C THR A 2 -17.29 -33.09 2.36
N SER A 3 -17.92 -33.11 3.53
CA SER A 3 -18.96 -32.13 3.87
C SER A 3 -18.32 -30.75 3.86
N GLU A 4 -18.59 -29.96 2.82
CA GLU A 4 -18.23 -28.55 2.78
C GLU A 4 -19.14 -27.83 3.78
N ASP A 5 -18.66 -27.68 5.01
CA ASP A 5 -19.27 -26.81 6.00
C ASP A 5 -19.49 -25.43 5.35
N PRO A 6 -20.74 -24.92 5.28
CA PRO A 6 -20.98 -23.63 4.67
C PRO A 6 -20.20 -22.57 5.45
N ILE A 7 -19.41 -21.76 4.73
CA ILE A 7 -18.58 -20.71 5.34
C ILE A 7 -19.48 -19.88 6.25
N LYS A 8 -19.16 -19.89 7.55
CA LYS A 8 -19.90 -19.13 8.56
C LYS A 8 -19.95 -17.66 8.14
N PRO A 9 -21.11 -16.97 8.22
CA PRO A 9 -21.26 -15.59 7.76
C PRO A 9 -20.16 -14.63 8.29
N ASP A 10 -19.72 -14.83 9.54
CA ASP A 10 -18.64 -14.05 10.16
C ASP A 10 -17.28 -14.30 9.50
N ALA A 11 -16.99 -15.55 9.10
CA ALA A 11 -15.76 -15.89 8.38
C ALA A 11 -15.74 -15.27 6.98
N PHE A 12 -16.90 -15.19 6.31
CA PHE A 12 -17.04 -14.53 5.03
C PHE A 12 -16.87 -13.00 5.14
N ALA A 13 -17.45 -12.39 6.19
CA ALA A 13 -17.27 -10.96 6.47
C ALA A 13 -15.79 -10.62 6.75
N ALA A 14 -15.11 -11.42 7.58
CA ALA A 14 -13.69 -11.27 7.87
C ALA A 14 -12.81 -11.43 6.61
N LEU A 15 -13.16 -12.36 5.72
CA LEU A 15 -12.46 -12.55 4.45
C LEU A 15 -12.64 -11.32 3.55
N LYS A 16 -13.88 -10.83 3.41
CA LYS A 16 -14.19 -9.63 2.61
C LYS A 16 -13.44 -8.40 3.12
N GLU A 17 -13.35 -8.24 4.44
CA GLU A 17 -12.61 -7.14 5.05
C GLU A 17 -11.11 -7.23 4.74
N ARG A 18 -10.50 -8.41 4.90
CA ARG A 18 -9.09 -8.65 4.55
C ARG A 18 -8.79 -8.41 3.08
N PHE A 19 -9.66 -8.88 2.18
CA PHE A 19 -9.54 -8.60 0.75
C PHE A 19 -9.66 -7.10 0.46
N GLY A 20 -10.60 -6.41 1.12
CA GLY A 20 -10.73 -4.96 1.02
C GLY A 20 -9.47 -4.23 1.48
N GLN A 21 -8.87 -4.65 2.59
CA GLN A 21 -7.60 -4.11 3.08
C GLN A 21 -6.45 -4.37 2.11
N GLN A 22 -6.30 -5.59 1.60
CA GLN A 22 -5.25 -5.93 0.64
C GLN A 22 -5.40 -5.16 -0.68
N SER A 23 -6.63 -4.97 -1.15
CA SER A 23 -6.93 -4.18 -2.35
C SER A 23 -6.55 -2.71 -2.17
N ARG A 24 -6.90 -2.10 -1.03
CA ARG A 24 -6.50 -0.72 -0.70
C ARG A 24 -4.99 -0.55 -0.65
N LYS A 25 -4.27 -1.48 0.00
CA LYS A 25 -2.81 -1.47 0.05
C LYS A 25 -2.19 -1.54 -1.35
N ALA A 26 -2.69 -2.42 -2.22
CA ALA A 26 -2.20 -2.50 -3.59
C ALA A 26 -2.47 -1.22 -4.39
N GLN A 27 -3.68 -0.65 -4.28
CA GLN A 27 -4.03 0.61 -4.93
C GLN A 27 -3.14 1.76 -4.46
N ALA A 28 -2.90 1.87 -3.15
CA ALA A 28 -2.01 2.87 -2.57
C ALA A 28 -0.58 2.70 -3.08
N TYR A 29 -0.05 1.48 -3.09
CA TYR A 29 1.28 1.18 -3.60
C TYR A 29 1.47 1.68 -5.04
N TYR A 30 0.55 1.32 -5.94
CA TYR A 30 0.62 1.76 -7.34
C TYR A 30 0.41 3.26 -7.51
N THR A 31 -0.47 3.86 -6.70
CA THR A 31 -0.67 5.31 -6.71
C THR A 31 0.61 6.03 -6.31
N VAL A 32 1.24 5.62 -5.20
CA VAL A 32 2.51 6.19 -4.75
C VAL A 32 3.59 6.01 -5.82
N MET A 33 3.75 4.80 -6.37
CA MET A 33 4.73 4.55 -7.42
C MET A 33 4.53 5.46 -8.63
N HIS A 34 3.29 5.64 -9.09
CA HIS A 34 2.97 6.52 -10.22
C HIS A 34 3.24 8.00 -9.89
N GLU A 35 2.87 8.44 -8.69
CA GLU A 35 3.10 9.81 -8.24
C GLU A 35 4.59 10.13 -8.10
N VAL A 36 5.38 9.19 -7.56
CA VAL A 36 6.83 9.31 -7.41
C VAL A 36 7.52 9.25 -8.75
N ARG A 37 7.08 8.37 -9.67
CA ARG A 37 7.57 8.33 -11.06
C ARG A 37 7.45 9.71 -11.73
N ALA A 38 6.36 10.43 -11.48
CA ALA A 38 6.19 11.78 -12.00
C ALA A 38 7.20 12.80 -11.42
N ILE A 39 7.75 12.54 -10.23
CA ILE A 39 8.78 13.38 -9.58
C ILE A 39 10.18 12.99 -10.06
N VAL A 40 10.51 11.70 -10.05
CA VAL A 40 11.88 11.20 -10.34
C VAL A 40 12.13 10.87 -11.82
N GLY A 41 11.08 10.85 -12.63
CA GLY A 41 11.13 10.78 -14.10
C GLY A 41 11.31 9.39 -14.70
N ASN A 42 11.59 8.35 -13.90
CA ASN A 42 11.72 6.97 -14.40
C ASN A 42 11.26 5.92 -13.37
N ASP A 43 10.96 4.71 -13.85
CA ASP A 43 10.40 3.63 -13.03
C ASP A 43 11.43 3.03 -12.06
N ASP A 44 12.71 2.97 -12.43
CA ASP A 44 13.78 2.41 -11.59
C ASP A 44 14.03 3.30 -10.36
N ALA A 45 14.10 4.62 -10.54
CA ALA A 45 14.23 5.59 -9.47
C ALA A 45 12.99 5.62 -8.58
N ALA A 46 11.79 5.43 -9.15
CA ALA A 46 10.57 5.34 -8.35
C ALA A 46 10.55 4.07 -7.51
N SER A 47 11.01 2.94 -8.08
CA SER A 47 11.18 1.68 -7.36
C SER A 47 12.23 1.79 -6.25
N ALA A 48 13.36 2.45 -6.51
CA ALA A 48 14.39 2.71 -5.51
C ALA A 48 13.84 3.58 -4.36
N TRP A 49 13.17 4.68 -4.69
CA TRP A 49 12.54 5.58 -3.71
C TRP A 49 11.51 4.85 -2.84
N MET A 50 10.72 3.94 -3.44
CA MET A 50 9.71 3.13 -2.72
C MET A 50 10.32 2.23 -1.65
N ASN A 51 11.56 1.79 -1.84
CA ASN A 51 12.29 0.89 -0.92
C ASN A 51 13.32 1.61 -0.05
N GLU A 52 13.54 2.92 -0.26
CA GLU A 52 14.46 3.71 0.54
C GLU A 52 13.81 4.18 1.83
N ALA A 53 14.57 4.16 2.94
CA ALA A 53 14.11 4.64 4.22
C ALA A 53 13.82 6.15 4.18
N GLN A 54 12.56 6.53 4.41
CA GLN A 54 12.14 7.92 4.43
C GLN A 54 12.08 8.41 5.88
N GLY A 55 12.86 9.44 6.21
CA GLY A 55 12.82 10.06 7.54
C GLY A 55 11.42 10.56 7.91
N ALA A 56 10.66 11.05 6.93
CA ALA A 56 9.28 11.51 7.11
C ALA A 56 8.28 10.38 7.45
N LEU A 57 8.61 9.12 7.16
CA LEU A 57 7.79 7.93 7.48
C LEU A 57 8.30 7.19 8.73
N GLY A 58 9.07 7.87 9.57
CA GLY A 58 9.69 7.29 10.76
C GLY A 58 10.87 6.37 10.45
N GLY A 59 11.58 6.63 9.34
CA GLY A 59 12.73 5.82 8.91
C GLY A 59 12.36 4.52 8.20
N LYS A 60 11.08 4.32 7.85
CA LYS A 60 10.64 3.19 7.03
C LYS A 60 10.53 3.58 5.57
N SER A 61 10.56 2.58 4.69
CA SER A 61 10.27 2.78 3.28
C SER A 61 8.78 3.01 3.03
N ALA A 62 8.47 3.64 1.91
CA ALA A 62 7.08 3.82 1.48
C ALA A 62 6.37 2.47 1.26
N ALA A 63 7.07 1.48 0.72
CA ALA A 63 6.56 0.13 0.54
C ALA A 63 6.20 -0.54 1.89
N GLU A 64 7.06 -0.42 2.90
CA GLU A 64 6.79 -0.94 4.24
C GLU A 64 5.62 -0.22 4.91
N ALA A 65 5.57 1.11 4.83
CA ALA A 65 4.48 1.89 5.42
C ALA A 65 3.11 1.55 4.79
N VAL A 66 3.05 1.36 3.47
CA VAL A 66 1.84 0.85 2.79
C VAL A 66 1.52 -0.58 3.24
N GLY A 67 2.53 -1.45 3.38
CA GLY A 67 2.37 -2.80 3.91
C GLY A 67 1.76 -2.84 5.31
N GLU A 68 2.08 -1.84 6.15
CA GLU A 68 1.59 -1.66 7.51
C GLU A 68 0.17 -1.07 7.60
N GLY A 69 -0.43 -0.66 6.48
CA GLY A 69 -1.74 0.01 6.49
C GLY A 69 -1.65 1.53 6.71
N ARG A 70 -0.47 2.13 6.52
CA ARG A 70 -0.24 3.57 6.62
C ARG A 70 -0.26 4.25 5.24
N GLU A 71 -1.04 3.72 4.30
CA GLU A 71 -1.16 4.26 2.94
C GLU A 71 -1.47 5.76 2.89
N ASP A 72 -2.35 6.27 3.75
CA ASP A 72 -2.75 7.67 3.76
C ASP A 72 -1.59 8.60 4.15
N GLU A 73 -0.73 8.17 5.08
CA GLU A 73 0.47 8.90 5.50
C GLU A 73 1.47 9.01 4.32
N VAL A 74 1.69 7.89 3.63
CA VAL A 74 2.57 7.85 2.45
C VAL A 74 2.01 8.71 1.32
N LEU A 75 0.72 8.63 1.03
CA LEU A 75 0.06 9.45 0.00
C LEU A 75 0.12 10.94 0.35
N ALA A 76 -0.09 11.31 1.60
CA ALA A 76 0.03 12.69 2.06
C ALA A 76 1.48 13.20 1.90
N PHE A 77 2.46 12.38 2.27
CA PHE A 77 3.87 12.72 2.11
C PHE A 77 4.23 12.93 0.63
N VAL A 78 3.85 12.00 -0.25
CA VAL A 78 4.15 12.11 -1.69
C VAL A 78 3.50 13.34 -2.30
N ARG A 79 2.26 13.67 -1.92
CA ARG A 79 1.59 14.92 -2.35
C ARG A 79 2.32 16.16 -1.86
N SER A 80 2.95 16.11 -0.69
CA SER A 80 3.76 17.23 -0.17
C SER A 80 5.04 17.44 -0.99
N LEU A 81 5.61 16.38 -1.59
CA LEU A 81 6.80 16.45 -2.45
C LEU A 81 6.53 17.04 -3.84
N LYS A 82 5.26 17.09 -4.27
CA LYS A 82 4.85 17.68 -5.56
C LYS A 82 4.63 19.20 -5.52
N LYS A 83 4.66 19.82 -4.34
CA LYS A 83 4.53 21.27 -4.16
C LYS A 83 5.88 21.95 -4.25
#